data_AF-A0A6F9BQI0-F1
#
_entry.id   AF-A0A6F9BQI0-F1
#
_cell.length_a   1.000
_cell.length_b   1.000
_cell.length_c   1.000
_cell.angle_alpha   90.00
_cell.angle_beta   90.00
_cell.angle_gamma   90.00
#
_symmetry.space_group_name_H-M   'P 1'
#
loop_
_entity.id
_entity.type
_entity.pdbx_description
1 polymer ?
#
loop_
_entity_poly.entity_id
_entity_poly.type
_entity_poly.pdbx_seq_one_letter_code
_entity_poly.pdbx_strand_id
1 'polypeptide(L)'
;MSINISWCNDVVDRLQPNVDTRQKQLAAWCSLALSYCRHHKLYTLDVMEAQESPVFNHKNIDRKLSTDAILIVFEELRKKGNLEWLDKNKTRCLVMWRRPEEWGKLIYQWVSRSAIGPDLK
;
A
#
# COMPACT_ATOMS: atom_id res chain seq x y z
N MET A 1 -12.84 -20.14 -27.18
CA MET A 1 -12.47 -20.75 -25.88
C MET A 1 -12.33 -19.62 -24.87
N SER A 2 -13.42 -19.29 -24.18
CA SER A 2 -13.39 -18.27 -23.13
C SER A 2 -12.83 -18.93 -21.88
N ILE A 3 -11.58 -18.63 -21.56
CA ILE A 3 -11.00 -18.98 -20.26
C ILE A 3 -11.88 -18.28 -19.22
N ASN A 4 -12.52 -19.07 -18.35
CA ASN A 4 -13.49 -18.60 -17.39
C ASN A 4 -12.74 -17.80 -16.30
N ILE A 5 -12.67 -16.47 -16.46
CA ILE A 5 -11.96 -15.52 -15.58
C ILE A 5 -12.48 -15.59 -14.12
N SER A 6 -13.60 -16.25 -13.88
CA SER A 6 -14.12 -16.52 -12.54
C SER A 6 -13.15 -17.35 -11.66
N TRP A 7 -12.48 -18.36 -12.24
CA TRP A 7 -11.61 -19.27 -11.48
C TRP A 7 -10.25 -18.67 -11.09
N CYS A 8 -9.77 -17.66 -11.82
CA CYS A 8 -8.48 -17.04 -11.53
C CYS A 8 -8.55 -16.06 -10.34
N ASN A 9 -9.75 -15.59 -9.99
CA ASN A 9 -9.93 -14.49 -9.07
C ASN A 9 -10.26 -14.92 -7.63
N ASP A 10 -10.96 -16.05 -7.41
CA ASP A 10 -11.18 -16.57 -6.04
C ASP A 10 -9.86 -16.91 -5.33
N VAL A 11 -8.81 -17.17 -6.12
CA VAL A 11 -7.45 -17.42 -5.66
C VAL A 11 -6.82 -16.16 -5.07
N VAL A 12 -7.13 -14.97 -5.59
CA VAL A 12 -6.50 -13.69 -5.16
C VAL A 12 -7.07 -13.16 -3.84
N ASP A 13 -8.34 -13.46 -3.56
CA ASP A 13 -9.07 -12.91 -2.42
C ASP A 13 -8.88 -13.72 -1.12
N ARG A 14 -8.57 -15.02 -1.23
CA ARG A 14 -8.16 -15.86 -0.10
C ARG A 14 -6.64 -16.00 -0.08
N LEU A 15 -6.02 -15.71 1.06
CA LEU A 15 -4.59 -15.94 1.28
C LEU A 15 -4.24 -17.37 0.87
N GLN A 16 -3.42 -17.48 -0.17
CA GLN A 16 -3.08 -18.77 -0.72
C GLN A 16 -2.35 -19.63 0.31
N PRO A 17 -2.63 -20.95 0.36
CA PRO A 17 -1.92 -21.85 1.27
C PRO A 17 -0.44 -21.99 0.86
N ASN A 18 -0.15 -21.84 -0.43
CA ASN A 18 1.22 -21.81 -0.95
C ASN A 18 1.89 -20.47 -0.58
N VAL A 19 3.04 -20.57 0.09
CA VAL A 19 3.80 -19.42 0.60
C VAL A 19 4.29 -18.48 -0.51
N ASP A 20 4.78 -19.02 -1.63
CA ASP A 20 5.31 -18.23 -2.75
C ASP A 20 4.18 -17.45 -3.45
N THR A 21 3.05 -18.11 -3.68
CA THR A 21 1.88 -17.48 -4.30
C THR A 21 1.29 -16.42 -3.36
N ARG A 22 1.23 -16.70 -2.05
CA ARG A 22 0.78 -15.75 -1.03
C ARG A 22 1.66 -14.51 -0.96
N GLN A 23 2.99 -14.66 -1.05
CA GLN A 23 3.90 -13.52 -1.10
C GLN A 23 3.65 -12.64 -2.32
N LYS A 24 3.45 -13.23 -3.51
CA LYS A 24 3.13 -12.48 -4.73
C LYS A 24 1.82 -11.71 -4.59
N GLN A 25 0.79 -12.32 -4.00
CA GLN A 25 -0.47 -11.66 -3.72
C GLN A 25 -0.32 -10.50 -2.75
N LEU A 26 0.37 -10.72 -1.62
CA LEU A 26 0.62 -9.66 -0.63
C LEU A 26 1.43 -8.51 -1.24
N ALA A 27 2.41 -8.81 -2.09
CA ALA A 27 3.16 -7.77 -2.80
C ALA A 27 2.27 -6.95 -3.76
N ALA A 28 1.37 -7.61 -4.50
CA ALA A 28 0.39 -6.93 -5.35
C ALA A 28 -0.56 -6.04 -4.54
N TRP A 29 -1.09 -6.56 -3.42
CA TRP A 29 -1.95 -5.79 -2.51
C TRP A 29 -1.23 -4.60 -1.88
N CYS A 30 0.02 -4.76 -1.44
CA CYS A 30 0.84 -3.65 -0.94
C CYS A 30 1.00 -2.55 -1.99
N SER A 31 1.32 -2.94 -3.24
CA SER A 31 1.50 -2.00 -4.35
C SER A 31 0.21 -1.25 -4.67
N LEU A 32 -0.93 -1.97 -4.71
CA LEU A 32 -2.24 -1.39 -4.97
C LEU A 32 -2.64 -0.40 -3.88
N ALA A 33 -2.47 -0.78 -2.60
CA ALA A 33 -2.76 0.09 -1.46
C ALA A 33 -1.94 1.39 -1.53
N LEU A 34 -0.63 1.29 -1.75
CA LEU A 34 0.25 2.46 -1.87
C LEU A 34 -0.11 3.34 -3.08
N SER A 35 -0.41 2.73 -4.22
CA SER A 35 -0.80 3.45 -5.44
C SER A 35 -2.11 4.23 -5.23
N TYR A 36 -3.09 3.62 -4.56
CA TYR A 36 -4.34 4.27 -4.23
C TYR A 36 -4.16 5.42 -3.24
N CYS A 37 -3.44 5.19 -2.13
CA CYS A 37 -3.13 6.24 -1.17
C CYS A 37 -2.44 7.41 -1.87
N ARG A 38 -1.54 7.10 -2.82
CA ARG A 38 -0.87 8.10 -3.63
C ARG A 38 -1.81 8.89 -4.54
N HIS A 39 -2.70 8.20 -5.23
CA HIS A 39 -3.66 8.84 -6.13
C HIS A 39 -4.62 9.78 -5.38
N HIS A 40 -5.11 9.35 -4.23
CA HIS A 40 -6.07 10.10 -3.41
C HIS A 40 -5.42 11.05 -2.40
N LYS A 41 -4.08 11.09 -2.37
CA LYS A 41 -3.27 11.88 -1.42
C LYS A 41 -3.58 11.60 0.05
N LEU A 42 -3.85 10.33 0.36
CA LEU A 42 -4.13 9.85 1.70
C LEU A 42 -2.81 9.52 2.40
N TYR A 43 -2.58 10.16 3.54
CA TYR A 43 -1.44 9.89 4.42
C TYR A 43 -1.86 9.12 5.67
N THR A 44 -3.13 9.20 6.05
CA THR A 44 -3.70 8.51 7.20
C THR A 44 -4.87 7.66 6.74
N LEU A 45 -4.95 6.43 7.25
CA LEU A 45 -6.04 5.50 6.95
C LEU A 45 -6.53 4.86 8.25
N ASP A 46 -7.85 4.75 8.38
CA ASP A 46 -8.49 3.92 9.38
C ASP A 46 -8.76 2.52 8.79
N VAL A 47 -8.64 1.45 9.57
CA VAL A 47 -8.88 0.07 9.10
C VAL A 47 -10.32 -0.10 8.62
N MET A 48 -11.30 0.54 9.28
CA MET A 48 -12.71 0.46 8.90
C MET A 48 -12.97 1.24 7.60
N GLU A 49 -12.36 2.42 7.45
CA GLU A 49 -12.42 3.21 6.23
C GLU A 49 -11.75 2.49 5.05
N ALA A 50 -10.59 1.85 5.32
CA ALA A 50 -9.91 1.03 4.33
C ALA A 50 -10.80 -0.13 3.87
N GLN A 51 -11.55 -0.75 4.77
CA GLN A 51 -12.46 -1.84 4.41
C GLN A 51 -13.62 -1.40 3.50
N GLU A 52 -14.06 -0.14 3.61
CA GLU A 52 -15.10 0.43 2.75
C GLU A 52 -14.55 1.03 1.44
N SER A 53 -13.23 1.26 1.38
CA SER A 53 -12.56 1.82 0.23
C SER A 53 -12.72 0.93 -1.01
N PRO A 54 -12.86 1.55 -2.21
CA PRO A 54 -12.99 0.82 -3.46
C PRO A 54 -11.78 -0.07 -3.80
N VAL A 55 -10.64 0.11 -3.12
CA VAL A 55 -9.46 -0.77 -3.27
C VAL A 55 -9.72 -2.14 -2.67
N PHE A 56 -10.36 -2.17 -1.51
CA PHE A 56 -10.58 -3.38 -0.73
C PHE A 56 -12.04 -3.86 -0.83
N ASN A 57 -12.92 -3.05 -1.42
CA ASN A 57 -14.31 -3.35 -1.70
C ASN A 57 -14.67 -3.01 -3.15
N HIS A 58 -14.50 -3.98 -4.05
CA HIS A 58 -14.91 -3.86 -5.44
C HIS A 58 -16.40 -4.16 -5.57
N LYS A 59 -17.25 -3.13 -5.40
CA LYS A 59 -18.72 -3.21 -5.49
C LYS A 59 -19.24 -3.81 -6.80
N ASN A 60 -18.53 -3.61 -7.91
CA ASN A 60 -18.93 -4.12 -9.22
C ASN A 60 -18.76 -5.65 -9.37
N ILE A 61 -17.97 -6.27 -8.50
CA ILE A 61 -17.69 -7.71 -8.53
C ILE A 61 -18.12 -8.36 -7.20
N ASP A 62 -18.82 -7.61 -6.33
CA ASP A 62 -19.23 -8.01 -4.97
C ASP A 62 -18.08 -8.65 -4.17
N ARG A 63 -16.88 -8.08 -4.30
CA ARG A 63 -15.66 -8.60 -3.68
C ARG A 63 -15.15 -7.69 -2.60
N LYS A 64 -15.08 -8.22 -1.38
CA LYS A 64 -14.61 -7.52 -0.20
C LYS A 64 -13.48 -8.30 0.47
N LEU A 65 -12.34 -7.65 0.68
CA LEU A 65 -11.25 -8.22 1.45
C LEU A 65 -11.64 -8.25 2.94
N SER A 66 -11.36 -9.35 3.63
CA SER A 66 -11.65 -9.46 5.07
C SER A 66 -10.74 -8.51 5.86
N THR A 67 -11.22 -8.07 7.03
CA THR A 67 -10.44 -7.19 7.91
C THR A 67 -9.12 -7.82 8.32
N ASP A 68 -9.09 -9.13 8.57
CA ASP A 68 -7.87 -9.87 8.88
C ASP A 68 -6.83 -9.81 7.75
N ALA A 69 -7.28 -9.96 6.49
CA ALA A 69 -6.40 -9.87 5.34
C ALA A 69 -5.86 -8.44 5.14
N ILE A 70 -6.68 -7.42 5.38
CA ILE A 70 -6.24 -6.01 5.38
C ILE A 70 -5.17 -5.79 6.45
N LEU A 71 -5.37 -6.29 7.67
CA LEU A 71 -4.40 -6.20 8.76
C LEU A 71 -3.06 -6.88 8.40
N ILE A 72 -3.11 -8.02 7.71
CA ILE A 72 -1.90 -8.70 7.21
C ILE A 72 -1.19 -7.84 6.17
N VAL A 73 -1.92 -7.25 5.21
CA VAL A 73 -1.33 -6.32 4.22
C VAL A 73 -0.70 -5.11 4.91
N PHE A 74 -1.35 -4.54 5.92
CA PHE A 74 -0.83 -3.40 6.67
C PHE A 74 0.40 -3.76 7.48
N GLU A 75 0.44 -4.95 8.08
CA GLU A 75 1.62 -5.45 8.79
C GLU A 75 2.80 -5.68 7.83
N GLU A 76 2.54 -6.16 6.61
CA GLU A 76 3.58 -6.26 5.57
C GLU A 76 4.07 -4.88 5.09
N LEU A 77 3.18 -3.89 4.96
CA LEU A 77 3.57 -2.51 4.68
C LEU A 77 4.42 -1.92 5.82
N ARG A 78 4.08 -2.25 7.08
CA ARG A 78 4.85 -1.83 8.25
C ARG A 78 6.26 -2.42 8.23
N LYS A 79 6.40 -3.72 7.94
CA LYS A 79 7.72 -4.38 7.79
C LYS A 79 8.57 -3.75 6.69
N LYS A 80 7.95 -3.27 5.62
CA LYS A 80 8.63 -2.55 4.52
C LYS A 80 9.00 -1.11 4.85
N GLY A 81 8.56 -0.58 6.00
CA GLY A 81 8.78 0.81 6.42
C GLY A 81 7.85 1.82 5.75
N ASN A 82 6.75 1.36 5.13
CA ASN A 82 5.78 2.21 4.43
C ASN A 82 4.53 2.47 5.26
N LEU A 83 4.44 1.95 6.48
CA LEU A 83 3.29 2.13 7.36
C LEU A 83 3.73 2.22 8.82
N GLU A 84 3.12 3.13 9.56
CA GLU A 84 3.29 3.28 11.00
C GLU A 84 1.92 3.34 11.69
N TRP A 85 1.73 2.57 12.77
CA TRP A 85 0.48 2.61 13.53
C TRP A 85 0.48 3.85 14.43
N LEU A 86 -0.61 4.61 14.39
CA LEU A 86 -0.78 5.81 15.22
C LEU A 86 -1.32 5.47 16.60
N ASP A 87 -1.84 4.27 16.79
CA ASP A 87 -2.47 3.81 18.01
C ASP A 87 -2.07 2.38 18.37
N LYS A 88 -2.15 2.06 19.68
CA LYS A 88 -1.89 0.70 20.18
C LYS A 88 -2.95 -0.29 19.73
N ASN A 89 -4.16 0.20 19.45
CA ASN A 89 -5.30 -0.63 19.04
C ASN A 89 -5.28 -0.95 17.53
N LYS A 90 -4.28 -0.47 16.78
CA LYS A 90 -4.13 -0.69 15.34
C LYS A 90 -5.40 -0.33 14.55
N THR A 91 -6.07 0.76 14.94
CA THR A 91 -7.25 1.28 14.24
C THR A 91 -6.86 2.28 13.17
N ARG A 92 -5.79 3.06 13.40
CA ARG A 92 -5.33 4.10 12.47
C ARG A 92 -3.86 3.96 12.17
N CYS A 93 -3.52 4.11 10.89
CA CYS A 93 -2.16 4.06 10.41
C CYS A 93 -1.80 5.28 9.57
N LEU A 94 -0.53 5.66 9.65
CA LEU A 94 0.13 6.58 8.74
C LEU A 94 0.72 5.74 7.59
N VAL A 95 0.36 6.08 6.35
CA VAL A 95 0.85 5.41 5.14
C VAL A 95 1.85 6.32 4.42
N MET A 96 3.04 5.77 4.19
CA MET A 96 4.17 6.41 3.54
C MET A 96 4.39 5.81 2.15
N TRP A 97 3.73 6.38 1.14
CA TRP A 97 3.97 6.21 -0.31
C TRP A 97 5.42 6.30 -0.77
N ARG A 98 6.25 7.06 -0.06
CA ARG A 98 7.71 7.05 -0.19
C ARG A 98 8.28 7.08 1.20
N ARG A 99 9.38 6.35 1.38
CA ARG A 99 10.04 6.25 2.66
C ARG A 99 10.70 7.59 3.04
N PRO A 100 10.72 7.98 4.33
CA PRO A 100 11.38 9.20 4.78
C PRO A 100 12.83 9.30 4.30
N GLU A 101 13.57 8.18 4.21
CA GLU A 101 14.96 8.17 3.75
C GLU A 101 15.08 8.52 2.26
N GLU A 102 14.10 8.12 1.44
CA GLU A 102 14.04 8.47 0.03
C GLU A 102 13.71 9.95 -0.14
N TRP A 103 12.79 10.48 0.68
CA TRP A 103 12.51 11.91 0.74
C TRP A 103 13.75 12.70 1.15
N GLY A 104 14.48 12.26 2.18
CA GLY A 104 15.72 12.90 2.61
C GLY A 104 16.76 12.96 1.50
N LYS A 105 16.95 11.86 0.75
CA LYS A 105 17.84 11.83 -0.43
C LYS A 105 17.40 12.80 -1.51
N LEU A 106 16.09 12.90 -1.79
CA LEU A 106 15.57 13.84 -2.80
C LEU A 106 15.78 15.30 -2.39
N ILE A 107 15.51 15.62 -1.11
CA ILE A 107 15.74 16.96 -0.58
C ILE A 107 17.23 17.28 -0.63
N TYR A 108 18.09 16.38 -0.19
CA TYR A 108 19.55 16.55 -0.27
C TYR A 108 19.99 16.79 -1.72
N GLN A 109 19.56 15.95 -2.67
CA GLN A 109 19.87 16.12 -4.08
C GLN A 109 19.30 17.42 -4.67
N TRP A 110 18.17 17.92 -4.18
CA TRP A 110 17.61 19.20 -4.59
C TRP A 110 18.46 20.35 -4.05
N VAL A 111 18.78 20.35 -2.75
CA VAL A 111 19.65 21.36 -2.13
C VAL A 111 21.02 21.37 -2.80
N SER A 112 21.67 20.22 -3.01
CA SER A 112 22.99 20.16 -3.67
C SER A 112 22.96 20.69 -5.11
N ARG A 113 21.83 20.56 -5.82
CA ARG A 113 21.67 21.10 -7.19
C ARG A 113 21.35 22.59 -7.19
N SER A 114 20.53 23.07 -6.26
CA SER A 114 20.13 24.47 -6.17
C SER A 114 21.16 25.36 -5.49
N ALA A 115 22.00 24.81 -4.60
CA ALA A 115 23.08 25.54 -3.93
C ALA A 115 24.28 25.83 -4.83
N ILE A 116 24.38 25.18 -6.00
CA ILE A 116 25.40 25.47 -7.02
C ILE A 116 24.74 26.33 -8.12
N GLY A 117 24.30 27.53 -7.74
CA GLY A 117 24.02 28.61 -8.69
C GLY A 117 25.32 29.31 -9.09
N PRO A 118 25.49 29.71 -10.36
CA PRO A 118 26.78 30.16 -10.92
C PRO A 118 27.27 31.57 -10.50
N ASP A 119 26.96 32.09 -9.31
CA ASP A 119 27.25 33.49 -8.94
C ASP A 119 28.04 33.69 -7.64
N LEU A 120 29.05 32.84 -7.38
CA LEU A 120 30.08 33.12 -6.37
C LEU A 120 31.47 32.70 -6.89
N LYS A 121 32.01 33.48 -7.83
CA LYS A 121 33.45 33.64 -8.06
C LYS A 121 33.75 35.10 -8.35
#